data_AF-A0A8H6R8A4-F1
#
_entry.id   AF-A0A8H6R8A4-F1
#
_cell.length_a   1.000
_cell.length_b   1.000
_cell.length_c   1.000
_cell.angle_alpha   90.00
_cell.angle_beta   90.00
_cell.angle_gamma   90.00
#
_symmetry.space_group_name_H-M   'P 1'
#
loop_
_entity.id
_entity.type
_entity.pdbx_description
1 polymer ?
#
loop_
_entity_poly.entity_id
_entity_poly.type
_entity_poly.pdbx_seq_one_letter_code
_entity_poly.pdbx_strand_id
1 'polypeptide(L)' 'MKHLAAYLLLGLGGNTSPSAEDIKGVLSAVGVEADEERLEKLLSELEGKDINEVCENRHIFEYAK' A
#
# COMPACT_ATOMS: atom_id res chain seq x y z
N MET A 1 -3.14 -7.40 1.95
CA MET A 1 -3.57 -6.53 3.06
C MET A 1 -2.39 -5.74 3.64
N LYS A 2 -1.27 -6.40 3.94
CA LYS A 2 -0.07 -5.75 4.53
C LYS A 2 0.46 -4.53 3.75
N HIS A 3 0.52 -4.59 2.41
CA HIS A 3 1.03 -3.49 1.58
C HIS A 3 0.15 -2.24 1.63
N LEU A 4 -1.16 -2.41 1.48
CA LEU A 4 -2.12 -1.31 1.57
C LEU A 4 -2.12 -0.68 2.96
N ALA A 5 -2.07 -1.49 4.02
CA ALA A 5 -1.99 -0.98 5.39
C ALA A 5 -0.72 -0.16 5.62
N ALA A 6 0.44 -0.64 5.16
CA ALA A 6 1.70 0.09 5.25
C ALA A 6 1.66 1.40 4.43
N TYR A 7 1.09 1.37 3.23
CA TYR A 7 0.89 2.54 2.38
C TYR A 7 0.03 3.60 3.09
N LEU A 8 -1.11 3.20 3.68
CA LEU A 8 -2.00 4.12 4.42
C LEU A 8 -1.33 4.67 5.68
N LEU A 9 -0.56 3.86 6.42
CA LEU A 9 0.19 4.31 7.59
C LEU A 9 1.22 5.38 7.23
N LEU A 10 1.93 5.22 6.11
CA LEU A 10 2.89 6.21 5.61
C LEU A 10 2.17 7.50 5.18
N GLY A 11 1.00 7.39 4.55
CA GLY A 11 0.13 8.52 4.23
C GLY A 11 -0.29 9.32 5.47
N LEU A 12 -0.72 8.65 6.53
CA LEU A 12 -1.04 9.29 7.82
C LEU A 12 0.19 9.93 8.48
N GLY A 13 1.38 9.38 8.24
CA GLY A 13 2.65 9.92 8.69
C GLY A 13 3.16 11.13 7.88
N GLY A 14 2.40 11.59 6.88
CA GLY A 14 2.76 12.74 6.04
C GLY A 14 3.52 12.39 4.76
N ASN A 15 3.79 11.11 4.49
CA ASN A 15 4.30 10.65 3.21
C ASN A 15 3.11 10.28 2.30
N THR A 16 2.54 11.28 1.62
CA THR A 16 1.29 11.14 0.85
C THR A 16 1.44 10.35 -0.45
N SER A 17 2.66 10.05 -0.88
CA SER A 17 2.94 9.19 -2.03
C SER A 17 4.11 8.25 -1.69
N PRO A 18 3.87 7.26 -0.80
CA PRO A 18 4.91 6.33 -0.39
C PRO A 18 5.46 5.51 -1.55
N SER A 19 6.78 5.36 -1.58
CA SER A 19 7.47 4.50 -2.53
C SER A 19 7.40 3.02 -2.12
N ALA A 20 7.75 2.12 -3.05
CA ALA A 20 7.90 0.70 -2.75
C ALA A 20 8.92 0.44 -1.63
N GLU A 21 10.00 1.22 -1.56
CA GLU A 21 11.01 1.10 -0.51
C GLU A 21 10.47 1.51 0.86
N ASP A 22 9.69 2.60 0.93
CA ASP A 22 9.08 3.04 2.20
C ASP A 22 8.17 1.94 2.76
N ILE A 23 7.36 1.32 1.89
CA ILE A 23 6.43 0.26 2.24
C ILE A 23 7.19 -0.99 2.70
N LYS A 24 8.25 -1.38 1.98
CA LYS A 24 9.14 -2.50 2.36
C LYS A 24 9.81 -2.25 3.71
N GLY A 25 10.22 -1.02 3.99
CA GLY A 25 10.82 -0.62 5.26
C GLY A 25 9.87 -0.80 6.44
N VAL A 26 8.63 -0.33 6.32
CA VAL A 26 7.60 -0.50 7.36
C VAL A 26 7.28 -1.98 7.60
N LEU A 27 7.11 -2.75 6.52
CA LEU A 27 6.83 -4.19 6.64
C LEU A 27 8.00 -4.93 7.30
N SER A 28 9.23 -4.60 6.94
CA SER A 28 10.43 -5.19 7.53
C SER A 28 10.58 -4.83 9.01
N ALA A 29 10.21 -3.61 9.41
CA ALA A 29 10.23 -3.18 10.80
C ALA A 29 9.29 -3.99 11.71
N VAL A 30 8.22 -4.57 11.15
CA VAL A 30 7.30 -5.48 11.86
C VAL A 30 7.56 -6.96 11.58
N GLY A 31 8.69 -7.28 10.94
CA GLY A 31 9.09 -8.67 10.66
C GLY A 31 8.28 -9.35 9.55
N VAL A 32 7.70 -8.58 8.63
CA VAL A 32 6.87 -9.07 7.54
C VAL A 32 7.60 -8.87 6.21
N GLU A 33 7.78 -9.94 5.44
CA GLU A 33 8.32 -9.83 4.09
C GLU A 33 7.31 -9.20 3.12
N ALA A 34 7.82 -8.35 2.24
CA ALA A 34 7.01 -7.76 1.18
C ALA A 34 6.94 -8.71 -0.03
N ASP A 35 5.73 -8.97 -0.52
CA ASP A 35 5.53 -9.59 -1.83
C ASP A 35 5.66 -8.49 -2.91
N GLU A 36 6.70 -8.60 -3.74
CA GLU A 36 7.03 -7.56 -4.72
C GLU A 36 5.97 -7.44 -5.82
N GLU A 37 5.44 -8.56 -6.32
CA GLU A 37 4.43 -8.56 -7.38
C GLU A 37 3.14 -7.89 -6.91
N ARG A 38 2.70 -8.19 -5.69
CA ARG A 38 1.51 -7.56 -5.10
C ARG A 38 1.74 -6.08 -4.78
N LEU A 39 2.95 -5.71 -4.39
CA LEU A 39 3.31 -4.32 -4.11
C LEU A 39 3.31 -3.47 -5.37
N GLU A 40 3.91 -3.96 -6.46
CA GLU A 40 3.90 -3.25 -7.74
C GLU A 40 2.49 -3.09 -8.29
N LYS A 41 1.67 -4.15 -8.24
CA LYS A 41 0.25 -4.06 -8.61
C LYS A 41 -0.48 -3.00 -7.80
N LEU A 42 -0.31 -3.00 -6.48
CA LEU A 42 -0.91 -1.99 -5.61
C LEU A 42 -0.50 -0.56 -6.02
N LEU A 43 0.79 -0.32 -6.21
CA LEU A 43 1.28 1.02 -6.59
C LEU A 43 0.75 1.46 -7.95
N SER A 44 0.71 0.55 -8.94
CA SER A 44 0.15 0.84 -10.26
C SER A 44 -1.35 1.14 -10.23
N GLU A 45 -2.10 0.49 -9.34
CA GLU A 45 -3.53 0.73 -9.19
C GLU A 45 -3.83 2.04 -8.45
N LEU A 46 -2.91 2.49 -7.59
CA LEU A 46 -3.02 3.74 -6.83
C LEU A 46 -2.48 4.95 -7.60
N GLU A 47 -1.67 4.72 -8.63
CA GLU A 47 -1.13 5.80 -9.46
C GLU A 47 -2.26 6.60 -10.11
N GLY A 48 -2.33 7.90 -9.80
CA GLY A 48 -3.33 8.81 -10.33
C GLY A 48 -4.74 8.67 -9.75
N LYS A 49 -4.95 7.85 -8.70
CA LYS A 49 -6.23 7.75 -7.99
C LYS A 49 -6.18 8.43 -6.62
N ASP A 50 -7.32 8.97 -6.19
CA ASP A 50 -7.45 9.44 -4.82
C ASP A 50 -7.56 8.22 -3.88
N ILE A 51 -6.70 8.20 -2.87
CA ILE A 51 -6.64 7.13 -1.87
C ILE A 51 -7.99 6.92 -1.16
N ASN A 52 -8.76 7.99 -0.94
CA ASN A 52 -10.06 7.89 -0.30
C ASN A 52 -11.07 7.18 -1.21
N GLU A 53 -11.02 7.45 -2.52
CA GLU A 53 -11.84 6.73 -3.52
C GLU A 53 -11.42 5.26 -3.65
N VAL A 54 -10.14 4.95 -3.44
CA VAL A 54 -9.61 3.58 -3.43
C VAL A 54 -10.10 2.81 -2.20
N CYS A 55 -10.12 3.42 -1.03
CA CYS A 55 -10.65 2.80 0.20
C CYS A 55 -12.15 2.53 0.15
N GLU A 56 -12.93 3.29 -0.62
CA GLU A 56 -14.37 3.03 -0.83
C GLU A 56 -14.62 1.93 -1.87
N ASN A 57 -13.68 1.72 -2.80
CA ASN A 57 -13.82 0.72 -3.85
C ASN A 57 -13.53 -0.70 -3.32
N ARG A 58 -14.64 -1.43 -3.06
CA ARG A 58 -14.67 -2.83 -2.60
C ARG A 58 -13.77 -3.80 -3.39
N HIS A 59 -13.46 -3.51 -4.65
CA HIS A 59 -12.65 -4.37 -5.53
C HIS A 59 -11.19 -4.53 -5.10
N ILE A 60 -10.60 -3.52 -4.47
CA ILE A 60 -9.18 -3.56 -4.06
C ILE A 60 -9.00 -4.46 -2.81
N PHE A 61 -10.06 -4.64 -2.02
CA PHE A 61 -10.07 -5.56 -0.88
C PHE A 61 -9.94 -7.04 -1.29
N GLU A 62 -10.28 -7.43 -2.52
CA GLU A 62 -10.07 -8.81 -2.98
C GLU A 62 -8.60 -9.15 -3.19
N TYR A 63 -7.83 -8.23 -3.80
CA TYR A 63 -6.37 -8.39 -3.98
C TYR A 63 -5.60 -8.33 -2.66
N ALA A 64 -6.26 -7.87 -1.60
CA ALA A 64 -5.68 -7.77 -0.29
C ALA A 64 -5.79 -9.05 0.55
N LYS A 65 -6.57 -10.07 0.14
CA LYS A 65 -6.53 -11.40 0.77
C LYS A 65 -5.24 -12.15 0.45
#